data_AF-A0A0Q5J8L4-F1
#
_entry.id   AF-A0A0Q5J8L4-F1
#
_cell.length_a   1.000
_cell.length_b   1.000
_cell.length_c   1.000
_cell.angle_alpha   90.00
_cell.angle_beta   90.00
_cell.angle_gamma   90.00
#
_symmetry.space_group_name_H-M   'P 1'
#
loop_
_entity.id
_entity.type
_entity.pdbx_description
1 polymer ?
#
loop_
_entity_poly.entity_id
_entity_poly.type
_entity_poly.pdbx_seq_one_letter_code
_entity_poly.pdbx_strand_id
1 'polypeptide(L)'
;MTQSTGILCLGTRPDASTWEKGCKSLGFDVPLPIKKPAPTMDELVGFFGRSFDWVFFGGHFASRRLYNESGDVGVRFGPDAVTLEVGSDTKTLKRGSAELGLRPTLVLWGGCSTLGDNDLVRDLHTLFGAGTMLGFRGVTGWKVVDAMLGAGFMADKQHFLARVQADSSSAELTAAWMAAAKLGWGGGKLEDRFAAVDTGGQRWILRDKAIVADSKLF
;
A
#
# COMPACT_ATOMS: atom_id res chain seq x y z
N MET A 1 10.35 -16.67 -13.03
CA MET A 1 10.26 -15.24 -13.37
C MET A 1 10.75 -14.46 -12.16
N THR A 2 11.52 -13.39 -12.35
CA THR A 2 11.95 -12.53 -11.25
C THR A 2 10.73 -11.79 -10.70
N GLN A 3 10.51 -11.82 -9.39
CA GLN A 3 9.43 -11.07 -8.76
C GLN A 3 9.72 -9.57 -8.84
N SER A 4 8.68 -8.75 -8.93
CA SER A 4 8.80 -7.30 -9.12
C SER A 4 7.92 -6.52 -8.15
N THR A 5 8.38 -5.35 -7.74
CA THR A 5 7.57 -4.42 -6.97
C THR A 5 7.38 -3.07 -7.67
N GLY A 6 6.15 -2.59 -7.67
CA GLY A 6 5.79 -1.26 -8.13
C GLY A 6 5.80 -0.26 -6.98
N ILE A 7 6.35 0.93 -7.22
CA ILE A 7 6.34 2.04 -6.26
C ILE A 7 5.69 3.25 -6.91
N LEU A 8 4.56 3.69 -6.35
CA LEU A 8 3.95 4.98 -6.63
C LEU A 8 3.85 5.80 -5.34
N CYS A 9 4.82 6.69 -5.14
CA CYS A 9 4.84 7.63 -4.03
C CYS A 9 4.76 9.07 -4.57
N LEU A 10 3.61 9.72 -4.37
CA LEU A 10 3.36 11.11 -4.74
C LEU A 10 3.96 12.10 -3.72
N GLY A 11 5.25 11.94 -3.47
CA GLY A 11 6.02 12.74 -2.52
C GLY A 11 7.51 12.39 -2.54
N THR A 12 8.29 13.06 -1.70
CA THR A 12 9.75 12.85 -1.57
C THR A 12 10.13 12.18 -0.25
N ARG A 13 9.18 11.49 0.39
CA ARG A 13 9.35 10.91 1.72
C ARG A 13 10.18 9.61 1.65
N PRO A 14 10.94 9.28 2.72
CA PRO A 14 11.90 8.17 2.70
C PRO A 14 11.26 6.78 2.78
N ASP A 15 10.01 6.67 3.23
CA ASP A 15 9.25 5.40 3.33
C ASP A 15 9.23 4.63 2.00
N ALA A 16 9.06 5.32 0.88
CA ALA A 16 9.14 4.70 -0.46
C ALA A 16 10.53 4.12 -0.76
N SER A 17 11.60 4.77 -0.28
CA SER A 17 12.98 4.29 -0.46
C SER A 17 13.32 3.16 0.52
N THR A 18 12.72 3.14 1.71
CA THR A 18 12.84 2.03 2.66
C THR A 18 12.13 0.79 2.12
N TRP A 19 10.93 0.95 1.56
CA TRP A 19 10.23 -0.11 0.83
C TRP A 19 11.09 -0.68 -0.30
N GLU A 20 11.63 0.18 -1.16
CA GLU A 20 12.49 -0.22 -2.27
C GLU A 20 13.69 -1.05 -1.80
N LYS A 21 14.44 -0.56 -0.81
CA LYS A 21 15.62 -1.25 -0.28
C LYS A 21 15.24 -2.61 0.31
N GLY A 22 14.14 -2.67 1.06
CA GLY A 22 13.63 -3.92 1.61
C GLY A 22 13.27 -4.93 0.55
N CYS A 23 12.49 -4.54 -0.46
CA CYS A 23 12.11 -5.43 -1.54
C CYS A 23 13.33 -5.90 -2.34
N LYS A 24 14.30 -5.02 -2.61
CA LYS A 24 15.57 -5.41 -3.24
C LYS A 24 16.33 -6.45 -2.40
N SER A 25 16.33 -6.31 -1.07
CA SER A 25 16.98 -7.29 -0.18
C SER A 25 16.29 -8.66 -0.17
N LEU A 26 14.98 -8.69 -0.48
CA LEU A 26 14.20 -9.91 -0.67
C LEU A 26 14.33 -10.49 -2.09
N GLY A 27 15.04 -9.81 -3.00
CA GLY A 27 15.27 -10.27 -4.37
C GLY A 27 14.28 -9.77 -5.42
N PHE A 28 13.45 -8.76 -5.11
CA PHE A 28 12.56 -8.15 -6.10
C PHE A 28 13.31 -7.21 -7.06
N ASP A 29 12.91 -7.23 -8.32
CA ASP A 29 13.16 -6.13 -9.25
C ASP A 29 12.26 -4.93 -8.91
N VAL A 30 12.74 -3.72 -9.18
CA VAL A 30 12.00 -2.47 -8.92
C VAL A 30 12.04 -1.59 -10.16
N PRO A 31 11.28 -1.93 -11.22
CA PRO A 31 11.39 -1.21 -12.47
C PRO A 31 10.62 0.12 -12.39
N LEU A 32 11.32 1.20 -12.73
CA LEU A 32 10.77 2.57 -12.87
C LEU A 32 9.96 3.06 -11.64
N PRO A 33 10.57 3.11 -10.44
CA PRO A 33 9.86 3.59 -9.25
C PRO A 33 9.51 5.07 -9.37
N ILE A 34 8.26 5.42 -9.08
CA ILE A 34 7.81 6.82 -9.00
C ILE A 34 7.91 7.26 -7.54
N LYS A 35 8.87 8.13 -7.24
CA LYS A 35 9.13 8.66 -5.89
C LYS A 35 9.31 10.18 -5.91
N LYS A 36 8.35 10.86 -6.52
CA LYS A 36 8.37 12.31 -6.75
C LYS A 36 6.96 12.88 -6.69
N PRO A 37 6.79 14.16 -6.29
CA PRO A 37 5.47 14.74 -6.09
C PRO A 37 4.72 15.01 -7.40
N ALA A 38 5.43 15.15 -8.52
CA ALA A 38 4.84 15.50 -9.81
C ALA A 38 5.29 14.53 -10.93
N PRO A 39 4.81 13.27 -10.94
CA PRO A 39 4.93 12.42 -12.12
C PRO A 39 4.12 12.98 -13.29
N THR A 40 4.61 12.69 -14.49
CA THR A 40 3.91 12.97 -15.75
C THR A 40 2.75 11.99 -15.95
N MET A 41 1.81 12.35 -16.82
CA MET A 41 0.71 11.45 -17.21
C MET A 41 1.24 10.13 -17.78
N ASP A 42 2.30 10.17 -18.60
CA ASP A 42 2.91 8.98 -19.20
C ASP A 42 3.55 8.06 -18.16
N GLU A 43 4.18 8.61 -17.12
CA GLU A 43 4.71 7.82 -16.01
C GLU A 43 3.58 7.11 -15.25
N LEU A 44 2.48 7.80 -14.98
CA LEU A 44 1.32 7.20 -14.30
C LEU A 44 0.66 6.11 -15.17
N VAL A 45 0.44 6.38 -16.45
CA VAL A 45 -0.09 5.38 -17.40
C VAL A 45 0.86 4.18 -17.48
N GLY A 46 2.16 4.41 -17.60
CA GLY A 46 3.18 3.37 -17.67
C GLY A 46 3.25 2.52 -16.40
N PHE A 47 3.00 3.11 -15.23
CA PHE A 47 2.90 2.39 -13.96
C PHE A 47 1.68 1.48 -13.91
N PHE A 48 0.48 2.01 -14.18
CA PHE A 48 -0.77 1.25 -14.11
C PHE A 48 -0.95 0.23 -15.25
N GLY A 49 -0.25 0.42 -16.36
CA GLY A 49 -0.20 -0.51 -17.49
C GLY A 49 0.67 -1.75 -17.24
N ARG A 50 1.38 -1.84 -16.11
CA ARG A 50 2.23 -2.98 -15.75
C ARG A 50 1.60 -3.82 -14.65
N SER A 51 2.01 -5.08 -14.59
CA SER A 51 1.76 -5.93 -13.42
C SER A 51 3.00 -5.96 -12.53
N PHE A 52 2.78 -5.97 -11.23
CA PHE A 52 3.80 -6.13 -10.20
C PHE A 52 3.29 -7.17 -9.20
N ASP A 53 4.18 -7.92 -8.56
CA ASP A 53 3.79 -8.83 -7.48
C ASP A 53 3.35 -8.02 -6.26
N TRP A 54 4.19 -7.09 -5.82
CA TRP A 54 3.90 -6.22 -4.68
C TRP A 54 3.85 -4.76 -5.09
N VAL A 55 2.95 -3.97 -4.51
CA VAL A 55 2.81 -2.54 -4.82
C VAL A 55 2.80 -1.70 -3.57
N PHE A 56 3.57 -0.61 -3.58
CA PHE A 56 3.52 0.43 -2.56
C PHE A 56 2.86 1.70 -3.11
N PHE A 57 1.83 2.17 -2.43
CA PHE A 57 1.19 3.47 -2.67
C PHE A 57 1.47 4.43 -1.53
N GLY A 58 2.17 5.53 -1.81
CA GLY A 58 2.52 6.57 -0.84
C GLY A 58 2.06 7.96 -1.29
N GLY A 59 1.69 8.82 -0.33
CA GLY A 59 1.12 10.14 -0.58
C GLY A 59 -0.01 10.44 0.39
N HIS A 60 -0.73 11.54 0.17
CA HIS A 60 -1.96 11.81 0.90
C HIS A 60 -3.08 10.95 0.33
N PHE A 61 -3.92 10.40 1.20
CA PHE A 61 -5.06 9.59 0.78
C PHE A 61 -6.31 10.07 1.49
N ALA A 62 -7.32 10.47 0.70
CA ALA A 62 -8.64 10.86 1.19
C ALA A 62 -9.67 10.69 0.07
N SER A 63 -10.92 10.35 0.43
CA SER A 63 -12.04 10.28 -0.53
C SER A 63 -11.71 9.47 -1.79
N ARG A 64 -11.07 8.30 -1.61
CA ARG A 64 -10.66 7.38 -2.69
C ARG A 64 -9.60 7.93 -3.65
N ARG A 65 -8.89 8.98 -3.24
CA ARG A 65 -7.86 9.65 -4.04
C ARG A 65 -6.52 9.60 -3.32
N LEU A 66 -5.50 9.09 -3.99
CA LEU A 66 -4.10 9.28 -3.65
C LEU A 66 -3.62 10.57 -4.34
N TYR A 67 -3.00 11.50 -3.62
CA TYR A 67 -2.56 12.77 -4.20
C TYR A 67 -1.28 13.30 -3.54
N ASN A 68 -0.61 14.20 -4.23
CA ASN A 68 0.58 14.90 -3.73
C ASN A 68 0.22 16.03 -2.75
N GLU A 69 1.21 16.73 -2.20
CA GLU A 69 0.98 17.82 -1.22
C GLU A 69 0.15 18.99 -1.80
N SER A 70 0.40 19.36 -3.06
CA SER A 70 -0.27 20.47 -3.75
C SER A 70 -1.67 20.11 -4.27
N GLY A 71 -2.00 18.82 -4.35
CA GLY A 71 -3.28 18.31 -4.84
C GLY A 71 -3.46 18.35 -6.37
N ASP A 72 -2.47 18.84 -7.12
CA ASP A 72 -2.48 18.97 -8.58
C ASP A 72 -2.13 17.68 -9.32
N VAL A 73 -1.53 16.71 -8.63
CA VAL A 73 -1.37 15.33 -9.13
C VAL A 73 -2.12 14.37 -8.25
N GLY A 74 -2.92 13.50 -8.86
CA GLY A 74 -3.74 12.54 -8.15
C GLY A 74 -4.10 11.29 -8.94
N VAL A 75 -4.52 10.28 -8.19
CA VAL A 75 -5.04 9.02 -8.69
C VAL A 75 -6.30 8.71 -7.89
N ARG A 76 -7.45 8.67 -8.57
CA ARG A 76 -8.74 8.27 -7.98
C ARG A 76 -9.03 6.82 -8.29
N PHE A 77 -9.41 6.06 -7.27
CA PHE A 77 -9.74 4.64 -7.37
C PHE A 77 -11.26 4.45 -7.35
N GLY A 78 -11.79 3.85 -8.41
CA GLY A 78 -13.15 3.33 -8.48
C GLY A 78 -13.15 1.81 -8.52
N PRO A 79 -14.32 1.16 -8.41
CA PRO A 79 -14.43 -0.30 -8.47
C PRO A 79 -13.99 -0.89 -9.83
N ASP A 80 -14.19 -0.15 -10.92
CA ASP A 80 -13.97 -0.61 -12.29
C ASP A 80 -12.97 0.26 -13.08
N ALA A 81 -12.37 1.28 -12.46
CA ALA A 81 -11.43 2.15 -13.14
C ALA A 81 -10.47 2.88 -12.19
N VAL A 82 -9.34 3.32 -12.75
CA VAL A 82 -8.40 4.27 -12.16
C VAL A 82 -8.45 5.57 -12.97
N THR A 83 -8.70 6.70 -12.32
CA THR A 83 -8.61 8.02 -12.96
C THR A 83 -7.32 8.72 -12.52
N LEU A 84 -6.47 9.03 -13.48
CA LEU A 84 -5.21 9.76 -13.34
C LEU A 84 -5.47 11.25 -13.57
N GLU A 85 -4.89 12.10 -12.73
CA GLU A 85 -5.04 13.55 -12.76
C GLU A 85 -3.64 14.19 -12.68
N VAL A 86 -3.28 15.04 -13.65
CA VAL A 86 -2.01 15.80 -13.68
C VAL A 86 -2.32 17.22 -14.16
N GLY A 87 -2.32 18.20 -13.24
CA GLY A 87 -2.77 19.56 -13.54
C GLY A 87 -4.23 19.56 -13.99
N SER A 88 -4.49 20.03 -15.22
CA SER A 88 -5.82 19.99 -15.85
C SER A 88 -6.10 18.68 -16.60
N ASP A 89 -5.08 17.86 -16.83
CA ASP A 89 -5.21 16.66 -17.67
C ASP A 89 -5.76 15.51 -16.84
N THR A 90 -6.70 14.78 -17.44
CA THR A 90 -7.34 13.61 -16.81
C THR A 90 -7.36 12.44 -17.78
N LYS A 91 -7.00 11.25 -17.31
CA LYS A 91 -7.11 10.00 -18.08
C LYS A 91 -7.72 8.89 -17.22
N THR A 92 -8.69 8.15 -17.76
CA THR A 92 -9.32 7.03 -17.05
C THR A 92 -8.91 5.71 -17.68
N LEU A 93 -8.37 4.81 -16.86
CA LEU A 93 -7.96 3.45 -17.22
C LEU A 93 -9.01 2.48 -16.68
N LYS A 94 -9.70 1.77 -17.57
CA LYS A 94 -10.78 0.84 -17.20
C LYS A 94 -10.24 -0.55 -16.86
N ARG A 95 -10.81 -1.19 -15.86
CA ARG A 95 -10.57 -2.60 -15.53
C ARG A 95 -10.89 -3.47 -16.73
N GLY A 96 -10.02 -4.45 -16.99
CA GLY A 96 -10.14 -5.34 -18.15
C GLY A 96 -9.64 -4.73 -19.47
N SER A 97 -9.30 -3.45 -19.52
CA SER A 97 -8.56 -2.90 -20.66
C SER A 97 -7.07 -3.25 -20.57
N ALA A 98 -6.40 -3.24 -21.71
CA ALA A 98 -4.94 -3.42 -21.78
C ALA A 98 -4.16 -2.29 -21.08
N GLU A 99 -4.79 -1.14 -20.85
CA GLU A 99 -4.16 0.00 -20.21
C GLU A 99 -4.11 -0.12 -18.67
N LEU A 100 -4.94 -0.99 -18.07
CA LEU A 100 -4.93 -1.27 -16.63
C LEU A 100 -4.47 -2.71 -16.34
N GLY A 101 -3.15 -2.90 -16.43
CA GLY A 101 -2.45 -4.17 -16.21
C GLY A 101 -2.17 -4.52 -14.75
N LEU A 102 -2.39 -3.59 -13.82
CA LEU A 102 -2.01 -3.75 -12.41
C LEU A 102 -2.82 -4.84 -11.68
N ARG A 103 -2.17 -5.96 -11.32
CA ARG A 103 -2.77 -7.11 -10.60
C ARG A 103 -1.86 -7.65 -9.50
N PRO A 104 -1.65 -6.90 -8.41
CA PRO A 104 -0.75 -7.30 -7.34
C PRO A 104 -1.29 -8.40 -6.43
N THR A 105 -0.39 -9.22 -5.89
CA THR A 105 -0.67 -10.16 -4.79
C THR A 105 -0.58 -9.48 -3.43
N LEU A 106 0.12 -8.34 -3.34
CA LEU A 106 0.21 -7.47 -2.16
C LEU A 106 0.09 -5.99 -2.54
N VAL A 107 -0.74 -5.25 -1.82
CA VAL A 107 -0.79 -3.78 -1.85
C VAL A 107 -0.51 -3.23 -0.46
N LEU A 108 0.56 -2.45 -0.30
CA LEU A 108 0.81 -1.64 0.89
C LEU A 108 0.36 -0.21 0.65
N TRP A 109 -0.65 0.21 1.41
CA TRP A 109 -1.14 1.58 1.47
C TRP A 109 -0.37 2.34 2.56
N GLY A 110 0.67 3.07 2.13
CA GLY A 110 1.35 4.06 2.97
C GLY A 110 0.53 5.32 3.22
N GLY A 111 -0.50 5.56 2.39
CA GLY A 111 -1.48 6.63 2.58
C GLY A 111 -2.40 6.38 3.79
N CYS A 112 -2.87 7.48 4.39
CA CYS A 112 -3.73 7.46 5.57
C CYS A 112 -5.07 6.75 5.34
N SER A 113 -5.53 6.02 6.37
CA SER A 113 -6.93 5.57 6.53
C SER A 113 -7.55 4.69 5.44
N THR A 114 -6.79 4.23 4.43
CA THR A 114 -7.34 3.47 3.29
C THR A 114 -8.14 2.23 3.72
N LEU A 115 -7.73 1.55 4.80
CA LEU A 115 -8.37 0.32 5.27
C LEU A 115 -9.47 0.56 6.33
N GLY A 116 -9.82 1.83 6.58
CA GLY A 116 -10.87 2.24 7.51
C GLY A 116 -12.26 2.31 6.89
N ASP A 117 -12.34 2.43 5.57
CA ASP A 117 -13.58 2.48 4.79
C ASP A 117 -13.83 1.12 4.13
N ASN A 118 -14.90 0.43 4.55
CA ASN A 118 -15.23 -0.90 4.06
C ASN A 118 -15.60 -0.91 2.57
N ASP A 119 -16.28 0.12 2.08
CA ASP A 119 -16.73 0.19 0.69
C ASP A 119 -15.56 0.49 -0.24
N LEU A 120 -14.65 1.37 0.20
CA LEU A 120 -13.39 1.57 -0.50
C LEU A 120 -12.59 0.26 -0.58
N VAL A 121 -12.45 -0.51 0.51
CA VAL A 121 -11.70 -1.77 0.47
C VAL A 121 -12.32 -2.77 -0.50
N ARG A 122 -13.65 -2.87 -0.56
CA ARG A 122 -14.37 -3.71 -1.54
C ARG A 122 -14.13 -3.25 -2.97
N ASP A 123 -14.13 -1.95 -3.21
CA ASP A 123 -13.86 -1.38 -4.53
C ASP A 123 -12.41 -1.64 -4.96
N LEU A 124 -11.45 -1.51 -4.05
CA LEU A 124 -10.05 -1.84 -4.30
C LEU A 124 -9.85 -3.34 -4.56
N HIS A 125 -10.57 -4.20 -3.85
CA HIS A 125 -10.59 -5.64 -4.11
C HIS A 125 -11.17 -5.93 -5.51
N THR A 126 -12.26 -5.26 -5.87
CA THR A 126 -12.84 -5.37 -7.21
C THR A 126 -11.86 -4.89 -8.27
N LEU A 127 -11.18 -3.77 -8.04
CA LEU A 127 -10.27 -3.14 -8.99
C LEU A 127 -9.00 -3.98 -9.25
N PHE A 128 -8.31 -4.39 -8.18
CA PHE A 128 -7.00 -5.04 -8.25
C PHE A 128 -7.05 -6.56 -8.14
N GLY A 129 -8.15 -7.12 -7.63
CA GLY A 129 -8.33 -8.55 -7.39
C GLY A 129 -8.08 -8.96 -5.94
N ALA A 130 -7.99 -10.29 -5.73
CA ALA A 130 -7.80 -10.91 -4.42
C ALA A 130 -6.33 -10.83 -3.93
N GLY A 131 -5.79 -9.61 -3.83
CA GLY A 131 -4.50 -9.35 -3.21
C GLY A 131 -4.63 -9.08 -1.71
N THR A 132 -3.55 -9.34 -0.96
CA THR A 132 -3.44 -8.90 0.44
C THR A 132 -3.32 -7.38 0.48
N MET A 133 -4.03 -6.71 1.39
CA MET A 133 -3.91 -5.26 1.58
C MET A 133 -3.37 -4.95 2.97
N LEU A 134 -2.30 -4.18 3.04
CA LEU A 134 -1.68 -3.73 4.27
C LEU A 134 -1.79 -2.20 4.38
N GLY A 135 -1.87 -1.68 5.59
CA GLY A 135 -1.87 -0.24 5.80
C GLY A 135 -2.57 0.15 7.08
N PHE A 136 -3.41 1.18 6.99
CA PHE A 136 -3.97 1.85 8.14
C PHE A 136 -5.48 2.09 7.98
N ARG A 137 -6.21 1.97 9.09
CA ARG A 137 -7.63 2.33 9.20
C ARG A 137 -7.86 3.72 9.80
N GLY A 138 -6.78 4.40 10.21
CA GLY A 138 -6.81 5.77 10.71
C GLY A 138 -5.66 6.60 10.15
N VAL A 139 -5.68 7.90 10.42
CA VAL A 139 -4.67 8.84 9.92
C VAL A 139 -3.32 8.49 10.51
N THR A 140 -2.31 8.28 9.70
CA THR A 140 -0.93 8.08 10.14
C THR A 140 -0.01 9.08 9.46
N GLY A 141 1.29 8.89 9.54
CA GLY A 141 2.26 9.71 8.81
C GLY A 141 3.38 8.83 8.31
N TRP A 142 4.10 9.30 7.29
CA TRP A 142 5.16 8.54 6.62
C TRP A 142 6.19 7.96 7.61
N LYS A 143 6.47 8.63 8.75
CA LYS A 143 7.39 8.10 9.79
C LYS A 143 6.92 6.78 10.41
N VAL A 144 5.61 6.58 10.53
CA VAL A 144 5.03 5.32 11.04
C VAL A 144 5.23 4.23 10.00
N VAL A 145 4.97 4.53 8.72
CA VAL A 145 5.19 3.62 7.59
C VAL A 145 6.67 3.23 7.51
N ASP A 146 7.57 4.21 7.50
CA ASP A 146 9.01 4.04 7.44
C ASP A 146 9.51 3.15 8.58
N ALA A 147 9.02 3.38 9.80
CA ALA A 147 9.33 2.52 10.94
C ALA A 147 8.79 1.08 10.77
N MET A 148 7.55 0.90 10.32
CA MET A 148 7.01 -0.45 10.02
C MET A 148 7.85 -1.21 9.00
N LEU A 149 8.49 -0.49 8.08
CA LEU A 149 9.35 -1.04 7.04
C LEU A 149 10.80 -1.30 7.48
N GLY A 150 11.21 -0.86 8.68
CA GLY A 150 12.55 -1.10 9.21
C GLY A 150 13.44 0.13 9.27
N ALA A 151 12.87 1.33 9.35
CA ALA A 151 13.60 2.55 9.67
C ALA A 151 13.32 3.03 11.11
N GLY A 152 14.00 4.10 11.52
CA GLY A 152 13.77 4.77 12.79
C GLY A 152 13.90 3.82 13.99
N PHE A 153 12.95 3.92 14.94
CA PHE A 153 13.00 3.13 16.18
C PHE A 153 12.77 1.62 16.01
N MET A 154 12.47 1.18 14.78
CA MET A 154 12.23 -0.21 14.40
C MET A 154 13.37 -0.81 13.58
N ALA A 155 14.45 -0.06 13.31
CA ALA A 155 15.52 -0.47 12.39
C ALA A 155 16.18 -1.81 12.74
N ASP A 156 16.54 -2.00 14.02
CA ASP A 156 17.16 -3.25 14.49
C ASP A 156 16.14 -4.22 15.09
N LYS A 157 14.86 -3.97 14.81
CA LYS A 157 13.77 -4.78 15.34
C LYS A 157 13.28 -5.73 14.30
N GLN A 158 12.52 -6.65 14.81
CA GLN A 158 11.65 -7.49 14.05
C GLN A 158 10.53 -6.56 13.44
N HIS A 159 10.80 -5.92 12.29
CA HIS A 159 9.87 -5.12 11.47
C HIS A 159 9.22 -5.98 10.35
N PHE A 160 8.41 -5.38 9.45
CA PHE A 160 7.68 -6.12 8.41
C PHE A 160 8.63 -6.87 7.46
N LEU A 161 9.54 -6.16 6.80
CA LEU A 161 10.48 -6.72 5.82
C LEU A 161 11.46 -7.75 6.42
N ALA A 162 11.65 -7.76 7.74
CA ALA A 162 12.45 -8.78 8.44
C ALA A 162 11.70 -10.11 8.70
N ARG A 163 10.39 -10.20 8.38
CA ARG A 163 9.53 -11.37 8.64
C ARG A 163 9.09 -12.11 7.40
N VAL A 164 9.26 -11.50 6.26
CA VAL A 164 8.67 -11.96 5.01
C VAL A 164 9.78 -12.39 4.07
N GLN A 165 9.40 -13.27 3.15
CA GLN A 165 10.18 -13.65 2.00
C GLN A 165 9.42 -13.20 0.75
N ALA A 166 10.08 -13.20 -0.40
CA ALA A 166 9.46 -12.73 -1.62
C ALA A 166 8.26 -13.59 -2.06
N ASP A 167 8.26 -14.87 -1.69
CA ASP A 167 7.18 -15.84 -1.91
C ASP A 167 6.22 -15.99 -0.71
N SER A 168 6.27 -15.09 0.28
CA SER A 168 5.36 -15.15 1.43
C SER A 168 3.89 -15.15 1.02
N SER A 169 3.15 -16.07 1.63
CA SER A 169 1.70 -16.21 1.48
C SER A 169 0.94 -15.03 2.08
N SER A 170 -0.33 -14.88 1.71
CA SER A 170 -1.22 -13.87 2.29
C SER A 170 -1.24 -13.90 3.82
N ALA A 171 -1.32 -15.09 4.41
CA ALA A 171 -1.33 -15.26 5.86
C ALA A 171 -0.03 -14.77 6.51
N GLU A 172 1.12 -15.07 5.91
CA GLU A 172 2.44 -14.62 6.40
C GLU A 172 2.58 -13.10 6.27
N LEU A 173 2.14 -12.51 5.15
CA LEU A 173 2.17 -11.06 4.92
C LEU A 173 1.31 -10.32 5.95
N THR A 174 0.06 -10.77 6.15
CA THR A 174 -0.85 -10.22 7.15
C THR A 174 -0.31 -10.38 8.56
N ALA A 175 0.17 -11.57 8.92
CA ALA A 175 0.76 -11.83 10.24
C ALA A 175 1.99 -10.97 10.49
N ALA A 176 2.86 -10.82 9.49
CA ALA A 176 4.07 -10.03 9.58
C ALA A 176 3.79 -8.55 9.83
N TRP A 177 2.85 -7.98 9.08
CA TRP A 177 2.42 -6.60 9.25
C TRP A 177 1.84 -6.37 10.65
N MET A 178 0.88 -7.22 11.06
CA MET A 178 0.22 -7.05 12.35
C MET A 178 1.16 -7.30 13.53
N ALA A 179 2.12 -8.23 13.41
CA ALA A 179 3.15 -8.47 14.42
C ALA A 179 4.12 -7.29 14.55
N ALA A 180 4.52 -6.66 13.44
CA ALA A 180 5.34 -5.45 13.48
C ALA A 180 4.59 -4.27 14.12
N ALA A 181 3.30 -4.10 13.79
CA ALA A 181 2.43 -3.10 14.39
C ALA A 181 2.30 -3.30 15.91
N LYS A 182 2.04 -4.54 16.35
CA LYS A 182 1.96 -4.91 17.77
C LYS A 182 3.27 -4.60 18.51
N LEU A 183 4.41 -4.95 17.91
CA LEU A 183 5.72 -4.71 18.51
C LEU A 183 6.01 -3.22 18.68
N GLY A 184 5.67 -2.40 17.68
CA GLY A 184 6.00 -0.97 17.69
C GLY A 184 5.00 -0.09 18.44
N TRP A 185 3.71 -0.45 18.43
CA TRP A 185 2.63 0.44 18.87
C TRP A 185 1.56 -0.20 19.76
N GLY A 186 1.71 -1.48 20.14
CA GLY A 186 0.80 -2.16 21.07
C GLY A 186 0.68 -1.42 22.40
N GLY A 187 -0.54 -1.08 22.80
CA GLY A 187 -0.91 -0.33 23.99
C GLY A 187 -0.66 1.17 23.89
N GLY A 188 -0.24 1.65 22.72
CA GLY A 188 0.03 3.06 22.46
C GLY A 188 -1.17 3.81 21.84
N LYS A 189 -1.03 5.13 21.71
CA LYS A 189 -2.07 6.02 21.14
C LYS A 189 -2.36 5.81 19.65
N LEU A 190 -1.56 5.01 18.96
CA LEU A 190 -1.70 4.73 17.52
C LEU A 190 -2.12 3.28 17.26
N GLU A 191 -2.34 2.49 18.30
CA GLU A 191 -2.62 1.05 18.20
C GLU A 191 -3.77 0.75 17.24
N ASP A 192 -4.89 1.45 17.42
CA ASP A 192 -6.13 1.26 16.68
C ASP A 192 -6.07 1.65 15.21
N ARG A 193 -4.94 2.20 14.74
CA ARG A 193 -4.78 2.69 13.37
C ARG A 193 -4.32 1.62 12.40
N PHE A 194 -3.75 0.51 12.87
CA PHE A 194 -3.18 -0.51 11.99
C PHE A 194 -4.24 -1.49 11.51
N ALA A 195 -4.16 -1.85 10.23
CA ALA A 195 -5.02 -2.86 9.64
C ALA A 195 -4.29 -3.67 8.57
N ALA A 196 -4.77 -4.90 8.37
CA ALA A 196 -4.47 -5.73 7.22
C ALA A 196 -5.75 -6.42 6.75
N VAL A 197 -5.88 -6.70 5.46
CA VAL A 197 -6.97 -7.46 4.88
C VAL A 197 -6.35 -8.61 4.09
N ASP A 198 -6.65 -9.84 4.47
CA ASP A 198 -6.15 -11.01 3.74
C ASP A 198 -6.92 -11.23 2.43
N THR A 199 -6.46 -12.19 1.63
CA THR A 199 -7.06 -12.54 0.33
C THR A 199 -8.50 -13.06 0.44
N GLY A 200 -8.90 -13.53 1.63
CA GLY A 200 -10.27 -13.88 1.92
C GLY A 200 -11.13 -12.69 2.32
N GLY A 201 -10.60 -11.46 2.41
CA GLY A 201 -11.36 -10.30 2.83
C GLY A 201 -11.55 -10.18 4.35
N GLN A 202 -10.89 -11.01 5.16
CA GLN A 202 -10.91 -10.81 6.62
C GLN A 202 -9.97 -9.66 6.98
N ARG A 203 -10.53 -8.64 7.65
CA ARG A 203 -9.75 -7.53 8.22
C ARG A 203 -9.23 -7.90 9.60
N TRP A 204 -7.95 -7.65 9.81
CA TRP A 204 -7.22 -7.81 11.06
C TRP A 204 -6.81 -6.44 11.57
N ILE A 205 -6.97 -6.22 12.87
CA ILE A 205 -6.63 -4.95 13.53
C ILE A 205 -5.87 -5.22 14.82
N LEU A 206 -5.29 -4.17 15.39
CA LEU A 206 -4.69 -4.20 16.71
C LEU A 206 -5.65 -3.51 17.70
N ARG A 207 -5.99 -4.21 18.79
CA ARG A 207 -6.87 -3.72 19.86
C ARG A 207 -6.44 -4.35 21.18
N ASP A 208 -6.28 -3.53 22.22
CA ASP A 208 -5.87 -3.95 23.56
C ASP A 208 -4.61 -4.83 23.56
N LYS A 209 -3.59 -4.43 22.78
CA LYS A 209 -2.32 -5.17 22.56
C LYS A 209 -2.49 -6.53 21.89
N ALA A 210 -3.68 -6.85 21.38
CA ALA A 210 -3.99 -8.10 20.71
C ALA A 210 -4.30 -7.88 19.22
N ILE A 211 -3.84 -8.82 18.40
CA ILE A 211 -4.23 -8.87 16.98
C ILE A 211 -5.56 -9.61 16.96
N VAL A 212 -6.59 -8.97 16.43
CA VAL A 212 -7.95 -9.52 16.43
C VAL A 212 -8.57 -9.43 15.04
N ALA A 213 -9.43 -10.40 14.73
CA ALA A 213 -10.32 -10.33 13.58
C ALA A 213 -11.39 -9.26 13.83
N ASP A 214 -11.59 -8.35 12.87
CA ASP A 214 -12.54 -7.24 12.99
C ASP A 214 -13.80 -7.50 12.17
N SER A 215 -13.68 -7.61 10.85
CA SER A 215 -14.81 -7.79 9.94
C SER A 215 -14.42 -8.56 8.68
N LYS A 216 -15.38 -9.31 8.12
CA LYS A 216 -15.28 -9.91 6.78
C LYS A 216 -15.84 -8.92 5.75
N LEU A 217 -15.04 -8.53 4.77
CA LEU A 217 -15.36 -7.43 3.85
C LEU A 217 -15.95 -7.92 2.52
N PHE A 218 -15.57 -9.12 2.08
CA PHE A 218 -16.04 -9.82 0.88
C PHE A 218 -15.83 -11.33 1.03
#